data_AF-A0A819CJI5-F1
#
_entry.id   AF-A0A819CJI5-F1
#
_cell.length_a   1.000
_cell.length_b   1.000
_cell.length_c   1.000
_cell.angle_alpha   90.00
_cell.angle_beta   90.00
_cell.angle_gamma   90.00
#
_symmetry.space_group_name_H-M   'P 1'
#
loop_
_entity.id
_entity.type
_entity.pdbx_description
1 polymer ?
#
loop_
_entity_poly.entity_id
_entity_poly.type
_entity_poly.pdbx_seq_one_letter_code
_entity_poly.pdbx_strand_id
1 'polypeptide(L)'
;MLRPWFPYLRLFIGALLRLPPIHGAVYRGVKNDISADYPLQTEQIWWGFSSCTDGVGVLESEQFCGMSGSRTMFHITCFDGRNIRNHSFYHSENEILLLPGRYLQVHSCYRADDGLRIIQLDEIKPPYELLKLPYNSPWRCIKPEIALPDNSPWRHIAPGISLLGTCTNSTCQAYQQEVIIPIGYRKFNVLADADSSSVKCPVCEKYVDITKLGFNECRWRINGIVQPQNLQAPIPFSENWSDTRGDSLKEFNLKEFIWRKLIVEAEP
;
A
#
# COMPACT_ATOMS: atom_id res chain seq x y z
N MET A 1 14.12 22.15 16.74
CA MET A 1 13.97 23.43 16.03
C MET A 1 13.47 23.17 14.59
N LEU A 2 12.18 22.87 14.41
CA LEU A 2 11.59 22.50 13.09
C LEU A 2 10.44 23.40 12.63
N ARG A 3 9.75 24.08 13.57
CA ARG A 3 8.56 24.89 13.29
C ARG A 3 8.73 25.94 12.17
N PRO A 4 9.88 26.66 12.05
CA PRO A 4 10.08 27.62 10.96
C PRO A 4 10.02 26.99 9.56
N TRP A 5 10.36 25.70 9.46
CA TRP A 5 10.44 24.98 8.19
C TRP A 5 9.14 24.29 7.80
N PHE A 6 8.11 24.32 8.64
CA PHE A 6 6.83 23.65 8.35
C PHE A 6 6.18 24.12 7.03
N PRO A 7 6.16 25.42 6.68
CA PRO A 7 5.64 25.87 5.39
C PRO A 7 6.42 25.26 4.22
N TYR A 8 7.75 25.25 4.30
CA TYR A 8 8.62 24.65 3.29
C TYR A 8 8.38 23.14 3.18
N LEU A 9 8.39 22.42 4.30
CA LEU A 9 8.16 20.97 4.33
C LEU A 9 6.78 20.60 3.80
N ARG A 10 5.73 21.36 4.15
CA ARG A 10 4.38 21.15 3.63
C ARG A 10 4.31 21.36 2.12
N LEU A 11 4.93 22.43 1.61
CA LEU A 11 5.02 22.69 0.17
C LEU A 11 5.80 21.58 -0.54
N PHE A 12 6.98 21.24 -0.03
CA PHE A 12 7.89 20.29 -0.64
C PHE A 12 7.31 18.87 -0.66
N ILE A 13 6.81 18.37 0.47
CA ILE A 13 6.10 17.09 0.53
C ILE A 13 4.87 17.12 -0.39
N GLY A 14 4.09 18.20 -0.37
CA GLY A 14 2.92 18.34 -1.23
C GLY A 14 3.25 18.36 -2.73
N ALA A 15 4.41 18.89 -3.13
CA ALA A 15 4.89 18.87 -4.51
C ALA A 15 5.36 17.46 -4.91
N LEU A 16 6.13 16.80 -4.05
CA LEU A 16 6.60 15.43 -4.27
C LEU A 16 5.44 14.43 -4.38
N LEU A 17 4.39 14.59 -3.58
CA LEU A 17 3.18 13.77 -3.69
C LEU A 17 2.41 14.01 -5.00
N ARG A 18 2.69 15.07 -5.76
CA ARG A 18 2.11 15.27 -7.09
C ARG A 18 2.93 14.62 -8.21
N LEU A 19 4.09 14.05 -7.90
CA LEU A 19 4.88 13.28 -8.85
C LEU A 19 4.48 11.80 -8.76
N PRO A 20 4.46 11.07 -9.89
CA PRO A 20 4.14 9.65 -9.90
C PRO A 20 5.17 8.87 -9.06
N PRO A 21 4.72 7.89 -8.25
CA PRO A 21 5.63 7.02 -7.50
C PRO A 21 6.39 6.10 -8.45
N ILE A 22 7.66 5.87 -8.14
CA ILE A 22 8.45 4.83 -8.78
C ILE A 22 8.57 3.62 -7.86
N HIS A 23 8.59 2.44 -8.48
CA HIS A 23 8.75 1.15 -7.82
C HIS A 23 9.97 0.46 -8.40
N GLY A 24 10.82 -0.09 -7.55
CA GLY A 24 12.00 -0.82 -7.98
C GLY A 24 13.25 -0.43 -7.21
N ALA A 25 14.39 -0.85 -7.76
CA ALA A 25 15.69 -0.65 -7.16
C ALA A 25 16.14 0.81 -7.30
N VAL A 26 16.56 1.39 -6.18
CA VAL A 26 17.26 2.67 -6.12
C VAL A 26 18.53 2.52 -5.29
N TYR A 27 19.50 3.38 -5.56
CA TYR A 27 20.85 3.28 -5.01
C TYR A 27 21.25 4.56 -4.29
N ARG A 28 22.00 4.42 -3.21
CA ARG A 28 22.54 5.55 -2.44
C ARG A 28 23.95 5.24 -1.96
N GLY A 29 24.88 6.17 -2.16
CA GLY A 29 26.27 6.05 -1.71
C GLY A 29 26.58 6.92 -0.51
N VAL A 30 27.44 6.42 0.39
CA VAL A 30 28.02 7.18 1.52
C VAL A 30 29.52 6.88 1.62
N LYS A 31 30.33 7.91 1.86
CA LYS A 31 31.79 7.81 2.02
C LYS A 31 32.23 7.39 3.44
N ASN A 32 31.64 6.30 3.93
CA ASN A 32 32.09 5.62 5.14
C ASN A 32 31.56 4.18 5.15
N ASP A 33 32.24 3.27 5.85
CA ASP A 33 31.67 1.97 6.21
C ASP A 33 30.73 2.17 7.41
N ILE A 34 29.43 2.03 7.17
CA ILE A 34 28.38 2.09 8.19
C ILE A 34 27.65 0.76 8.32
N SER A 35 28.24 -0.33 7.81
CA SER A 35 27.63 -1.66 7.82
C SER A 35 27.31 -2.17 9.22
N ALA A 36 28.07 -1.73 10.23
CA ALA A 36 27.83 -2.07 11.64
C ALA A 36 26.48 -1.56 12.16
N ASP A 37 25.95 -0.47 11.59
CA ASP A 37 24.67 0.12 12.00
C ASP A 37 23.46 -0.62 11.38
N TYR A 38 23.70 -1.54 10.44
CA TYR A 38 22.68 -2.28 9.70
C TYR A 38 22.82 -3.81 9.91
N PRO A 39 22.58 -4.30 11.13
CA PRO A 39 22.55 -5.74 11.39
C PRO A 39 21.42 -6.43 10.60
N LEU A 40 21.67 -7.67 10.18
CA LEU A 40 20.75 -8.47 9.38
C LEU A 40 19.38 -8.61 10.06
N GLN A 41 18.31 -8.62 9.25
CA GLN A 41 16.92 -8.80 9.68
C GLN A 41 16.43 -7.75 10.69
N THR A 42 17.11 -6.62 10.80
CA THR A 42 16.62 -5.48 11.58
C THR A 42 15.83 -4.51 10.72
N GLU A 43 15.02 -3.71 11.40
CA GLU A 43 14.17 -2.69 10.80
C GLU A 43 14.77 -1.32 11.08
N GLN A 44 14.79 -0.47 10.06
CA GLN A 44 15.40 0.85 10.08
C GLN A 44 14.37 1.88 9.64
N ILE A 45 14.37 3.04 10.31
CA ILE A 45 13.54 4.18 9.92
C ILE A 45 14.42 5.29 9.39
N TRP A 46 14.28 5.59 8.10
CA TRP A 46 14.92 6.75 7.51
C TRP A 46 14.01 7.97 7.69
N TRP A 47 14.25 8.71 8.79
CA TRP A 47 13.45 9.87 9.18
C TRP A 47 13.57 11.09 8.27
N GLY A 48 14.72 11.24 7.60
CA GLY A 48 14.99 12.35 6.67
C GLY A 48 14.61 12.01 5.23
N PHE A 49 14.53 13.03 4.39
CA PHE A 49 14.55 12.81 2.94
C PHE A 49 15.86 12.12 2.56
N SER A 50 15.77 11.11 1.68
CA SER A 50 16.94 10.37 1.23
C SER A 50 17.05 10.46 -0.28
N SER A 51 18.09 11.16 -0.73
CA SER A 51 18.42 11.26 -2.16
C SER A 51 19.07 9.96 -2.62
N CYS A 52 18.55 9.41 -3.71
CA CYS A 52 18.94 8.16 -4.34
C CYS A 52 19.01 8.36 -5.85
N THR A 53 19.47 7.34 -6.58
CA THR A 53 19.51 7.31 -8.04
C THR A 53 19.00 5.96 -8.53
N ASP A 54 18.41 5.91 -9.73
CA ASP A 54 18.07 4.64 -10.40
C ASP A 54 19.24 4.12 -11.28
N GLY A 55 20.32 4.90 -11.42
CA GLY A 55 21.51 4.53 -12.19
C GLY A 55 22.73 4.28 -11.31
N VAL A 56 23.11 3.02 -11.11
CA VAL A 56 24.28 2.63 -10.27
C VAL A 56 25.55 3.40 -10.64
N GLY A 57 25.81 3.60 -11.94
CA GLY A 57 27.01 4.31 -12.41
C GLY A 57 27.11 5.77 -11.94
N VAL A 58 26.00 6.40 -11.54
CA VAL A 58 26.03 7.75 -10.94
C VAL A 58 26.85 7.74 -9.65
N LEU A 59 26.80 6.65 -8.88
CA LEU A 59 27.48 6.54 -7.60
C LEU A 59 29.02 6.53 -7.70
N GLU A 60 29.58 6.24 -8.88
CA GLU A 60 31.03 6.29 -9.12
C GLU A 60 31.61 7.71 -9.00
N SER A 61 30.77 8.74 -9.12
CA SER A 61 31.19 10.13 -8.89
C SER A 61 31.68 10.34 -7.47
N GLU A 62 32.79 11.08 -7.34
CA GLU A 62 33.35 11.50 -6.04
C GLU A 62 32.42 12.42 -5.24
N GLN A 63 31.31 12.89 -5.80
CA GLN A 63 30.29 13.61 -5.04
C GLN A 63 29.37 12.66 -4.24
N PHE A 64 29.35 11.36 -4.57
CA PHE A 64 28.51 10.34 -3.93
C PHE A 64 29.35 9.24 -3.25
N CYS A 65 29.41 8.04 -3.83
CA CYS A 65 30.14 6.91 -3.27
C CYS A 65 31.64 6.99 -3.62
N GLY A 66 31.95 7.40 -4.86
CA GLY A 66 33.32 7.35 -5.38
C GLY A 66 33.78 5.91 -5.65
N MET A 67 35.02 5.79 -6.13
CA MET A 67 35.62 4.48 -6.46
C MET A 67 36.69 4.03 -5.48
N SER A 68 37.01 4.84 -4.46
CA SER A 68 38.09 4.58 -3.50
C SER A 68 37.70 4.93 -2.06
N GLY A 69 38.50 4.46 -1.10
CA GLY A 69 38.24 4.65 0.33
C GLY A 69 37.14 3.77 0.90
N SER A 70 36.95 3.89 2.22
CA SER A 70 35.89 3.19 2.97
C SER A 70 34.53 3.79 2.65
N ARG A 71 33.62 2.98 2.10
CA ARG A 71 32.35 3.44 1.53
C ARG A 71 31.26 2.37 1.63
N THR A 72 30.02 2.84 1.62
CA THR A 72 28.82 2.01 1.66
C THR A 72 27.90 2.37 0.51
N MET A 73 27.44 1.37 -0.23
CA MET A 73 26.36 1.48 -1.20
C MET A 73 25.11 0.79 -0.65
N PHE A 74 24.01 1.51 -0.62
CA PHE A 74 22.68 0.97 -0.38
C PHE A 74 22.07 0.55 -1.70
N HIS A 75 21.55 -0.67 -1.74
CA HIS A 75 20.64 -1.15 -2.77
C HIS A 75 19.27 -1.30 -2.13
N ILE A 76 18.33 -0.43 -2.51
CA ILE A 76 17.04 -0.29 -1.84
C ILE A 76 15.93 -0.66 -2.82
N THR A 77 15.17 -1.71 -2.52
CA THR A 77 13.91 -1.98 -3.22
C THR A 77 12.84 -1.07 -2.62
N CYS A 78 12.43 -0.04 -3.34
CA CYS A 78 11.42 0.93 -2.88
C CYS A 78 10.09 0.78 -3.62
N PHE A 79 9.00 1.20 -2.99
CA PHE A 79 7.68 1.26 -3.62
C PHE A 79 7.10 2.68 -3.68
N ASP A 80 7.80 3.68 -3.14
CA ASP A 80 7.28 5.04 -3.07
C ASP A 80 8.38 6.10 -3.31
N GLY A 81 9.29 5.82 -4.25
CA GLY A 81 10.29 6.80 -4.70
C GLY A 81 9.65 7.90 -5.54
N ARG A 82 10.27 9.09 -5.59
CA ARG A 82 9.82 10.22 -6.42
C ARG A 82 10.92 10.63 -7.37
N ASN A 83 10.70 10.44 -8.67
CA ASN A 83 11.63 10.91 -9.68
C ASN A 83 11.56 12.43 -9.77
N ILE A 84 12.64 13.10 -9.37
CA ILE A 84 12.76 14.55 -9.39
C ILE A 84 13.77 15.05 -10.42
N ARG A 85 14.22 14.18 -11.34
CA ARG A 85 15.20 14.54 -12.39
C ARG A 85 14.85 15.83 -13.12
N ASN A 86 13.58 16.01 -13.50
CA ASN A 86 13.10 17.18 -14.25
C ASN A 86 12.90 18.44 -13.38
N HIS A 87 13.07 18.33 -12.06
CA HIS A 87 12.93 19.40 -11.09
C HIS A 87 14.23 19.65 -10.31
N SER A 88 15.25 18.82 -10.52
CA SER A 88 16.55 18.93 -9.90
C SER A 88 17.44 19.85 -10.72
N PHE A 89 18.32 20.59 -10.05
CA PHE A 89 19.31 21.43 -10.72
C PHE A 89 20.33 20.56 -11.50
N TYR A 90 20.62 19.35 -11.00
CA TYR A 90 21.59 18.42 -11.57
C TYR A 90 20.89 17.23 -12.25
N HIS A 91 20.47 17.44 -13.50
CA HIS A 91 19.69 16.44 -14.26
C HIS A 91 20.46 15.13 -14.52
N SER A 92 21.79 15.13 -14.48
CA SER A 92 22.62 13.94 -14.73
C SER A 92 22.57 12.90 -13.61
N GLU A 93 22.06 13.24 -12.43
CA GLU A 93 22.08 12.37 -11.25
C GLU A 93 20.96 11.32 -11.26
N ASN A 94 19.98 11.44 -12.17
CA ASN A 94 18.75 10.64 -12.16
C ASN A 94 18.11 10.57 -10.77
N GLU A 95 18.00 11.74 -10.12
CA GLU A 95 17.67 11.78 -8.71
C GLU A 95 16.26 11.26 -8.43
N ILE A 96 16.21 10.23 -7.57
CA ILE A 96 15.01 9.71 -6.94
C ILE A 96 15.04 10.08 -5.48
N LEU A 97 14.00 10.78 -5.03
CA LEU A 97 13.87 11.17 -3.64
C LEU A 97 12.94 10.21 -2.90
N LEU A 98 13.44 9.60 -1.82
CA LEU A 98 12.61 8.93 -0.83
C LEU A 98 12.11 9.96 0.18
N LEU A 99 10.80 9.98 0.43
CA LEU A 99 10.17 10.83 1.42
C LEU A 99 10.60 10.45 2.85
N PRO A 100 10.56 11.36 3.83
CA PRO A 100 10.87 11.05 5.22
C PRO A 100 9.94 9.97 5.80
N GLY A 101 10.47 9.19 6.75
CA GLY A 101 9.75 8.15 7.46
C GLY A 101 9.62 6.84 6.66
N ARG A 102 10.63 6.47 5.87
CA ARG A 102 10.64 5.16 5.19
C ARG A 102 10.99 4.06 6.19
N TYR A 103 10.22 2.97 6.15
CA TYR A 103 10.44 1.77 6.94
C TYR A 103 11.16 0.75 6.08
N LEU A 104 12.38 0.39 6.47
CA LEU A 104 13.31 -0.41 5.65
C LEU A 104 13.74 -1.64 6.44
N GLN A 105 13.65 -2.82 5.84
CA GLN A 105 14.18 -4.05 6.41
C GLN A 105 15.56 -4.35 5.84
N VAL A 106 16.53 -4.67 6.71
CA VAL A 106 17.86 -5.10 6.29
C VAL A 106 17.81 -6.53 5.78
N HIS A 107 17.89 -6.70 4.46
CA HIS A 107 17.87 -8.00 3.81
C HIS A 107 19.25 -8.66 3.83
N SER A 108 20.29 -7.92 3.44
CA SER A 108 21.65 -8.44 3.41
C SER A 108 22.70 -7.34 3.60
N CYS A 109 23.89 -7.74 4.03
CA CYS A 109 25.05 -6.87 4.13
C CYS A 109 26.28 -7.69 3.73
N TYR A 110 27.04 -7.22 2.74
CA TYR A 110 28.23 -7.94 2.27
C TYR A 110 29.34 -7.00 1.80
N ARG A 111 30.57 -7.53 1.78
CA ARG A 111 31.75 -6.82 1.30
C ARG A 111 31.94 -7.09 -0.19
N ALA A 112 31.90 -6.05 -1.02
CA ALA A 112 32.09 -6.17 -2.46
C ALA A 112 33.56 -6.06 -2.87
N ASP A 113 34.31 -5.16 -2.21
CA ASP A 113 35.76 -5.04 -2.33
C ASP A 113 36.36 -4.58 -0.97
N ASP A 114 37.67 -4.33 -0.91
CA ASP A 114 38.35 -3.95 0.34
C ASP A 114 37.86 -2.64 0.96
N GLY A 115 37.21 -1.76 0.19
CA GLY A 115 36.68 -0.47 0.64
C GLY A 115 35.15 -0.35 0.56
N LEU A 116 34.45 -1.21 -0.18
CA LEU A 116 33.02 -1.10 -0.46
C LEU A 116 32.20 -2.15 0.28
N ARG A 117 31.28 -1.67 1.12
CA ARG A 117 30.17 -2.44 1.67
C ARG A 117 28.91 -2.23 0.85
N ILE A 118 28.14 -3.29 0.64
CA ILE A 118 26.81 -3.22 0.04
C ILE A 118 25.79 -3.67 1.09
N ILE A 119 24.79 -2.82 1.32
CA ILE A 119 23.65 -3.08 2.20
C ILE A 119 22.39 -3.16 1.33
N GLN A 120 21.70 -4.29 1.37
CA GLN A 120 20.42 -4.48 0.69
C GLN A 120 19.27 -4.21 1.66
N LEU A 121 18.39 -3.31 1.27
CA LEU A 121 17.23 -2.90 2.03
C LEU A 121 15.95 -3.12 1.21
N ASP A 122 14.91 -3.59 1.86
CA ASP A 122 13.56 -3.61 1.28
C ASP A 122 12.68 -2.62 2.02
N GLU A 123 12.04 -1.70 1.28
CA GLU A 123 11.00 -0.85 1.85
C GLU A 123 9.76 -1.70 2.17
N ILE A 124 9.37 -1.67 3.44
CA ILE A 124 8.23 -2.42 3.98
C ILE A 124 7.21 -1.46 4.57
N LYS A 125 5.98 -1.95 4.81
CA LYS A 125 4.96 -1.12 5.46
C LYS A 125 5.26 -1.01 6.95
N PRO A 126 5.23 0.20 7.53
CA PRO A 126 5.39 0.34 8.97
C PRO A 126 4.15 -0.22 9.69
N PRO A 127 4.32 -0.78 10.90
CA PRO A 127 3.20 -1.28 11.70
C PRO A 127 2.29 -0.16 12.25
N TYR A 128 2.69 1.10 12.11
CA TYR A 128 1.94 2.29 12.51
C TYR A 128 2.22 3.48 11.57
N GLU A 129 1.36 4.49 11.58
CA GLU A 129 1.53 5.69 10.77
C GLU A 129 2.76 6.50 11.24
N LEU A 130 3.81 6.55 10.42
CA LEU A 130 5.04 7.30 10.72
C LEU A 130 4.93 8.79 10.39
N LEU A 131 4.21 9.12 9.32
CA LEU A 131 4.05 10.49 8.84
C LEU A 131 2.66 10.68 8.24
N LYS A 132 1.86 11.54 8.88
CA LYS A 132 0.57 11.96 8.33
C LYS A 132 0.77 12.93 7.17
N LEU A 133 0.45 12.49 5.96
CA LEU A 133 0.62 13.32 4.77
C LEU A 133 -0.50 14.37 4.65
N PRO A 134 -0.19 15.61 4.20
CA PRO A 134 -1.12 16.74 4.22
C PRO A 134 -2.19 16.72 3.10
N TYR A 135 -2.12 15.77 2.17
CA TYR A 135 -3.02 15.65 1.02
C TYR A 135 -3.11 14.20 0.58
N ASN A 136 -4.29 13.75 0.13
CA ASN A 136 -4.42 12.49 -0.58
C ASN A 136 -3.74 12.66 -1.94
N SER A 137 -2.51 12.18 -2.07
CA SER A 137 -1.76 12.15 -3.32
C SER A 137 -2.67 11.72 -4.49
N PRO A 138 -2.74 12.48 -5.61
CA PRO A 138 -3.54 12.06 -6.77
C PRO A 138 -3.02 10.73 -7.33
N TRP A 139 -1.72 10.47 -7.11
CA TRP A 139 -1.10 9.18 -7.29
C TRP A 139 -1.26 8.40 -6.00
N ARG A 140 -2.15 7.41 -5.96
CA ARG A 140 -2.18 6.49 -4.83
C ARG A 140 -0.79 5.91 -4.64
N CYS A 141 -0.30 5.83 -3.40
CA CYS A 141 0.76 4.88 -3.07
C CYS A 141 0.25 3.53 -3.55
N ILE A 142 0.77 3.08 -4.68
CA ILE A 142 0.48 1.75 -5.20
C ILE A 142 1.03 0.84 -4.10
N LYS A 143 0.11 0.09 -3.48
CA LYS A 143 0.49 -0.93 -2.51
C LYS A 143 1.56 -1.79 -3.20
N PRO A 144 2.71 -2.10 -2.56
CA PRO A 144 3.57 -3.16 -3.06
C PRO A 144 2.84 -4.49 -2.85
N GLU A 145 1.99 -4.79 -3.83
CA GLU A 145 1.52 -6.08 -4.26
C GLU A 145 1.17 -5.82 -5.74
N ILE A 146 2.17 -6.00 -6.60
CA ILE A 146 2.08 -5.73 -8.03
C ILE A 146 0.94 -6.56 -8.62
N ALA A 147 0.05 -5.92 -9.37
CA ALA A 147 -0.64 -6.61 -10.44
C ALA A 147 -0.74 -5.65 -11.63
N LEU A 148 -0.19 -6.06 -12.78
CA LEU A 148 -0.91 -5.90 -14.06
C LEU A 148 -2.41 -6.03 -13.76
N PRO A 149 -3.32 -5.23 -14.37
CA PRO A 149 -4.75 -5.28 -14.02
C PRO A 149 -5.13 -6.72 -13.80
N ASP A 150 -5.48 -7.05 -12.54
CA ASP A 150 -5.52 -8.42 -12.03
C ASP A 150 -6.50 -9.20 -12.90
N ASN A 151 -5.99 -9.82 -13.97
CA ASN A 151 -6.79 -10.53 -14.94
C ASN A 151 -7.15 -11.92 -14.41
N SER A 152 -6.95 -12.13 -13.11
CA SER A 152 -7.53 -13.24 -12.40
C SER A 152 -9.05 -13.16 -12.57
N PRO A 153 -9.68 -14.16 -13.18
CA PRO A 153 -11.13 -14.15 -13.44
C PRO A 153 -11.97 -14.04 -12.16
N TRP A 154 -11.36 -14.22 -10.98
CA TRP A 154 -12.00 -14.07 -9.67
C TRP A 154 -11.87 -12.70 -9.00
N ARG A 155 -11.19 -11.73 -9.63
CA ARG A 155 -10.90 -10.41 -9.05
C ARG A 155 -11.46 -9.24 -9.88
N HIS A 156 -12.46 -9.52 -10.71
CA HIS A 156 -13.13 -8.49 -11.50
C HIS A 156 -13.91 -7.51 -10.60
N ILE A 157 -13.48 -6.25 -10.60
CA ILE A 157 -14.16 -5.15 -9.91
C ILE A 157 -15.25 -4.60 -10.82
N ALA A 158 -16.46 -4.49 -10.30
CA ALA A 158 -17.56 -3.82 -10.99
C ALA A 158 -18.16 -2.72 -10.11
N PRO A 159 -18.80 -1.70 -10.71
CA PRO A 159 -19.44 -0.64 -9.94
C PRO A 159 -20.56 -1.13 -9.01
N GLY A 160 -20.70 -0.48 -7.85
CA GLY A 160 -21.67 -0.81 -6.81
C GLY A 160 -21.12 -1.71 -5.69
N ILE A 161 -22.00 -2.53 -5.11
CA ILE A 161 -21.65 -3.45 -4.01
C ILE A 161 -20.95 -4.69 -4.58
N SER A 162 -19.95 -5.19 -3.86
CA SER A 162 -19.37 -6.51 -4.06
C SER A 162 -19.26 -7.24 -2.72
N LEU A 163 -19.40 -8.56 -2.73
CA LEU A 163 -19.08 -9.42 -1.59
C LEU A 163 -17.69 -10.04 -1.80
N LEU A 164 -16.91 -10.18 -0.73
CA LEU A 164 -15.60 -10.81 -0.79
C LEU A 164 -15.49 -11.96 0.19
N GLY A 165 -14.86 -13.04 -0.25
CA GLY A 165 -14.56 -14.20 0.57
C GLY A 165 -13.50 -15.09 -0.10
N THR A 166 -13.08 -16.16 0.58
CA THR A 166 -12.03 -17.05 0.08
C THR A 166 -12.64 -18.29 -0.55
N CYS A 167 -12.21 -18.65 -1.76
CA CYS A 167 -12.67 -19.90 -2.38
C CYS A 167 -12.02 -21.10 -1.69
N THR A 168 -12.85 -22.04 -1.22
CA THR A 168 -12.41 -23.27 -0.52
C THR A 168 -12.38 -24.50 -1.43
N ASN A 169 -12.74 -24.36 -2.70
CA ASN A 169 -12.77 -25.46 -3.65
C ASN A 169 -11.35 -25.79 -4.15
N SER A 170 -10.77 -26.91 -3.71
CA SER A 170 -9.40 -27.32 -4.06
C SER A 170 -9.14 -27.53 -5.55
N THR A 171 -10.18 -27.73 -6.36
CA THR A 171 -10.05 -27.88 -7.83
C THR A 171 -10.22 -26.56 -8.60
N CYS A 172 -10.52 -25.46 -7.92
CA CYS A 172 -10.73 -24.16 -8.54
C CYS A 172 -9.40 -23.43 -8.76
N GLN A 173 -9.26 -22.70 -9.87
CA GLN A 173 -8.12 -21.82 -10.10
C GLN A 173 -7.99 -20.73 -9.00
N ALA A 174 -9.11 -20.35 -8.38
CA ALA A 174 -9.16 -19.40 -7.27
C ALA A 174 -8.99 -20.06 -5.88
N TYR A 175 -8.60 -21.34 -5.78
CA TYR A 175 -8.45 -22.01 -4.48
C TYR A 175 -7.53 -21.22 -3.54
N GLN A 176 -8.00 -20.98 -2.31
CA GLN A 176 -7.33 -20.16 -1.28
C GLN A 176 -7.12 -18.69 -1.67
N GLN A 177 -7.66 -18.24 -2.80
CA GLN A 177 -7.66 -16.84 -3.21
C GLN A 177 -8.94 -16.13 -2.75
N GLU A 178 -8.83 -14.83 -2.48
CA GLU A 178 -9.97 -13.96 -2.24
C GLU A 178 -10.66 -13.65 -3.57
N VAL A 179 -11.97 -13.89 -3.64
CA VAL A 179 -12.79 -13.68 -4.83
C VAL A 179 -13.74 -12.50 -4.62
N ILE A 180 -13.99 -11.75 -5.70
CA ILE A 180 -14.93 -10.63 -5.72
C ILE A 180 -16.22 -11.12 -6.39
N ILE A 181 -17.34 -10.91 -5.71
CA ILE A 181 -18.68 -11.31 -6.17
C ILE A 181 -19.50 -10.03 -6.35
N PRO A 182 -19.57 -9.48 -7.57
CA PRO A 182 -20.32 -8.24 -7.82
C PRO A 182 -21.82 -8.41 -7.60
N ILE A 183 -22.40 -7.48 -6.85
CA ILE A 183 -23.83 -7.38 -6.57
C ILE A 183 -24.45 -6.17 -7.28
N GLY A 184 -23.66 -5.11 -7.49
CA GLY A 184 -24.06 -3.91 -8.23
C GLY A 184 -24.77 -2.86 -7.38
N TYR A 185 -25.45 -1.91 -8.04
CA TYR A 185 -26.21 -0.84 -7.39
C TYR A 185 -27.55 -1.34 -6.89
N ARG A 186 -27.65 -1.58 -5.58
CA ARG A 186 -28.92 -1.96 -4.94
C ARG A 186 -28.86 -1.78 -3.44
N LYS A 187 -30.01 -1.99 -2.82
CA LYS A 187 -30.13 -2.35 -1.41
C LYS A 187 -29.97 -3.87 -1.27
N PHE A 188 -29.14 -4.30 -0.34
CA PHE A 188 -28.83 -5.71 -0.11
C PHE A 188 -28.76 -6.00 1.39
N ASN A 189 -29.55 -6.97 1.85
CA ASN A 189 -29.52 -7.43 3.24
C ASN A 189 -28.52 -8.59 3.35
N VAL A 190 -27.30 -8.30 3.79
CA VAL A 190 -26.18 -9.25 3.79
C VAL A 190 -26.50 -10.53 4.56
N LEU A 191 -27.27 -10.46 5.65
CA LEU A 191 -27.56 -11.67 6.45
C LEU A 191 -28.70 -12.52 5.91
N ALA A 192 -29.61 -11.93 5.12
CA ALA A 192 -30.78 -12.63 4.59
C ALA A 192 -30.62 -13.03 3.12
N ASP A 193 -29.90 -12.21 2.35
CA ASP A 193 -29.81 -12.33 0.90
C ASP A 193 -28.49 -12.99 0.45
N ALA A 194 -27.46 -13.06 1.31
CA ALA A 194 -26.16 -13.66 1.00
C ALA A 194 -26.19 -15.18 1.29
N ASP A 195 -26.82 -15.94 0.40
CA ASP A 195 -27.00 -17.38 0.52
C ASP A 195 -26.22 -18.16 -0.57
N SER A 196 -26.44 -19.48 -0.63
CA SER A 196 -25.83 -20.35 -1.63
C SER A 196 -26.18 -20.01 -3.09
N SER A 197 -27.23 -19.21 -3.32
CA SER A 197 -27.65 -18.79 -4.65
C SER A 197 -26.94 -17.53 -5.13
N SER A 198 -26.69 -16.57 -4.22
CA SER A 198 -26.12 -15.26 -4.53
C SER A 198 -24.62 -15.15 -4.27
N VAL A 199 -24.05 -16.00 -3.41
CA VAL A 199 -22.65 -15.91 -2.97
C VAL A 199 -21.82 -17.05 -3.55
N LYS A 200 -21.49 -16.93 -4.83
CA LYS A 200 -20.76 -17.96 -5.57
C LYS A 200 -19.41 -17.47 -6.06
N CYS A 201 -18.43 -18.36 -6.03
CA CYS A 201 -17.14 -18.11 -6.67
C CYS A 201 -17.35 -17.89 -8.18
N PRO A 202 -16.84 -16.80 -8.78
CA PRO A 202 -17.01 -16.50 -10.20
C PRO A 202 -16.32 -17.49 -11.15
N VAL A 203 -15.46 -18.37 -10.63
CA VAL A 203 -14.72 -19.38 -11.43
C VAL A 203 -15.34 -20.77 -11.35
N CYS A 204 -15.69 -21.21 -10.14
CA CYS A 204 -16.17 -22.58 -9.92
C CYS A 204 -17.62 -22.68 -9.46
N GLU A 205 -18.30 -21.54 -9.29
CA GLU A 205 -19.71 -21.41 -8.90
C GLU A 205 -20.11 -22.04 -7.56
N LYS A 206 -19.15 -22.55 -6.78
CA LYS A 206 -19.39 -23.05 -5.42
C LYS A 206 -19.60 -21.89 -4.45
N TYR A 207 -20.37 -22.16 -3.40
CA TYR A 207 -20.62 -21.21 -2.31
C TYR A 207 -19.31 -20.71 -1.68
N VAL A 208 -19.28 -19.42 -1.35
CA VAL A 208 -18.16 -18.76 -0.69
C VAL A 208 -18.67 -18.10 0.59
N ASP A 209 -17.98 -18.35 1.71
CA ASP A 209 -18.28 -17.62 2.95
C ASP A 209 -17.65 -16.23 2.89
N ILE A 210 -18.46 -15.19 3.11
CA ILE A 210 -18.04 -13.79 2.93
C ILE A 210 -17.44 -13.25 4.22
N THR A 211 -16.34 -12.52 4.07
CA THR A 211 -15.63 -11.90 5.18
C THR A 211 -15.60 -10.38 5.09
N LYS A 212 -15.84 -9.82 3.89
CA LYS A 212 -15.83 -8.39 3.65
C LYS A 212 -16.89 -7.97 2.62
N LEU A 213 -17.17 -6.68 2.62
CA LEU A 213 -17.87 -5.97 1.56
C LEU A 213 -16.90 -5.11 0.77
N GLY A 214 -17.24 -4.85 -0.48
CA GLY A 214 -16.50 -3.99 -1.38
C GLY A 214 -17.43 -2.96 -2.03
N PHE A 215 -16.93 -1.75 -2.22
CA PHE A 215 -17.63 -0.66 -2.90
C PHE A 215 -16.74 -0.04 -3.97
N ASN A 216 -17.27 0.18 -5.17
CA ASN A 216 -16.53 0.78 -6.29
C ASN A 216 -17.45 1.67 -7.13
N GLU A 217 -16.93 2.82 -7.60
CA GLU A 217 -17.67 3.77 -8.47
C GLU A 217 -19.12 4.00 -8.02
N CYS A 218 -19.31 4.28 -6.73
CA CYS A 218 -20.64 4.38 -6.15
C CYS A 218 -20.66 5.25 -4.89
N ARG A 219 -21.83 5.81 -4.60
CA ARG A 219 -22.19 6.30 -3.28
C ARG A 219 -22.80 5.16 -2.47
N TRP A 220 -22.32 4.93 -1.26
CA TRP A 220 -22.77 3.80 -0.44
C TRP A 220 -22.98 4.17 1.02
N ARG A 221 -23.77 3.37 1.73
CA ARG A 221 -23.91 3.43 3.19
C ARG A 221 -24.19 2.06 3.78
N ILE A 222 -23.86 1.92 5.06
CA ILE A 222 -24.10 0.71 5.84
C ILE A 222 -25.04 1.05 7.00
N ASN A 223 -26.08 0.24 7.14
CA ASN A 223 -27.03 0.32 8.24
C ASN A 223 -27.24 -1.07 8.82
N GLY A 224 -27.31 -1.19 10.14
CA GLY A 224 -27.46 -2.49 10.77
C GLY A 224 -27.80 -2.42 12.23
N ILE A 225 -27.79 -3.60 12.85
CA ILE A 225 -27.94 -3.79 14.28
C ILE A 225 -26.80 -4.71 14.70
N VAL A 226 -25.97 -4.24 15.64
CA VAL A 226 -24.84 -5.01 16.15
C VAL A 226 -25.14 -5.52 17.56
N GLN A 227 -24.62 -6.71 17.87
CA GLN A 227 -24.67 -7.33 19.19
C GLN A 227 -23.35 -7.07 19.91
N PRO A 228 -23.36 -6.29 21.00
CA PRO A 228 -22.18 -6.16 21.85
C PRO A 228 -21.84 -7.49 22.53
N GLN A 229 -20.54 -7.72 22.78
CA GLN A 229 -20.04 -8.96 23.41
C GLN A 229 -20.52 -9.13 24.87
N ASN A 230 -20.83 -8.03 25.56
CA ASN A 230 -21.15 -8.00 27.00
C ASN A 230 -22.64 -8.24 27.33
N LEU A 231 -23.37 -9.05 26.57
CA LEU A 231 -24.80 -9.36 26.78
C LEU A 231 -25.74 -8.12 26.81
N GLN A 232 -25.27 -6.97 26.31
CA GLN A 232 -26.07 -5.76 26.22
C GLN A 232 -27.11 -5.86 25.10
N ALA A 233 -28.15 -5.03 25.18
CA ALA A 233 -29.16 -4.93 24.15
C ALA A 233 -28.53 -4.59 22.78
N PRO A 234 -29.07 -5.10 21.66
CA PRO A 234 -28.55 -4.79 20.33
C PRO A 234 -28.63 -3.28 20.06
N ILE A 235 -27.58 -2.71 19.48
CA ILE A 235 -27.49 -1.27 19.20
C ILE A 235 -27.59 -1.02 17.68
N PRO A 236 -28.26 0.07 17.26
CA PRO A 236 -28.28 0.47 15.86
C PRO A 236 -26.89 0.91 15.42
N PHE A 237 -26.49 0.46 14.23
CA PHE A 237 -25.29 0.92 13.53
C PHE A 237 -25.75 1.65 12.27
N SER A 238 -25.25 2.85 12.05
CA SER A 238 -25.58 3.63 10.86
C SER A 238 -24.39 4.50 10.50
N GLU A 239 -23.97 4.40 9.25
CA GLU A 239 -22.99 5.29 8.66
C GLU A 239 -23.68 6.28 7.73
N ASN A 240 -23.11 7.49 7.68
CA ASN A 240 -23.48 8.45 6.65
C ASN A 240 -23.07 7.92 5.27
N TRP A 241 -23.76 8.41 4.25
CA TRP A 241 -23.36 8.16 2.87
C TRP A 241 -21.91 8.54 2.61
N SER A 242 -21.19 7.65 1.95
CA SER A 242 -19.80 7.80 1.55
C SER A 242 -19.67 7.62 0.05
N ASP A 243 -18.78 8.40 -0.57
CA ASP A 243 -18.51 8.34 -2.00
C ASP A 243 -17.22 7.54 -2.26
N THR A 244 -17.24 6.64 -3.24
CA THR A 244 -16.06 5.93 -3.72
C THR A 244 -15.90 6.15 -5.22
N ARG A 245 -14.74 6.66 -5.64
CA ARG A 245 -14.38 6.94 -7.03
C ARG A 245 -13.02 6.34 -7.38
N GLY A 246 -12.84 5.97 -8.65
CA GLY A 246 -11.65 5.37 -9.22
C GLY A 246 -11.66 3.84 -9.25
N ASP A 247 -10.64 3.25 -9.87
CA ASP A 247 -10.56 1.82 -10.22
C ASP A 247 -10.29 0.86 -9.04
N SER A 248 -10.48 1.30 -7.79
CA SER A 248 -10.19 0.50 -6.60
C SER A 248 -11.44 0.11 -5.84
N LEU A 249 -11.41 -1.07 -5.23
CA LEU A 249 -12.43 -1.52 -4.30
C LEU A 249 -12.19 -0.99 -2.88
N LYS A 250 -13.15 -0.26 -2.33
CA LYS A 250 -13.17 0.15 -0.92
C LYS A 250 -13.75 -0.99 -0.08
N GLU A 251 -12.93 -1.57 0.79
CA GLU A 251 -13.32 -2.71 1.62
C GLU A 251 -13.91 -2.31 2.99
N PHE A 252 -14.84 -3.11 3.49
CA PHE A 252 -15.39 -3.06 4.85
C PHE A 252 -15.39 -4.46 5.47
N ASN A 253 -14.80 -4.62 6.66
CA ASN A 253 -14.62 -5.91 7.31
C ASN A 253 -15.87 -6.33 8.10
N LEU A 254 -16.45 -7.48 7.78
CA LEU A 254 -17.66 -7.96 8.45
C LEU A 254 -17.40 -8.51 9.86
N LYS A 255 -16.16 -8.96 10.13
CA LYS A 255 -15.81 -9.65 11.39
C LYS A 255 -15.58 -8.72 12.57
N GLU A 256 -15.53 -7.40 12.34
CA GLU A 256 -15.37 -6.42 13.42
C GLU A 256 -16.58 -6.38 14.37
N PHE A 257 -17.75 -6.81 13.89
CA PHE A 257 -18.99 -6.77 14.67
C PHE A 257 -19.76 -8.09 14.55
N ILE A 258 -20.53 -8.41 15.58
CA ILE A 258 -21.53 -9.47 15.52
C ILE A 258 -22.84 -8.83 15.02
N TRP A 259 -23.20 -9.08 13.77
CA TRP A 259 -24.38 -8.47 13.15
C TRP A 259 -25.65 -9.27 13.42
N ARG A 260 -26.72 -8.61 13.85
CA ARG A 260 -28.10 -9.14 13.85
C ARG A 260 -28.90 -8.71 12.62
N LYS A 261 -28.49 -7.60 12.00
CA LYS A 261 -29.03 -7.08 10.75
C LYS A 261 -27.94 -6.29 10.07
N LEU A 262 -27.74 -6.49 8.77
CA LEU A 262 -26.78 -5.72 7.99
C LEU A 262 -27.36 -5.44 6.62
N ILE A 263 -27.64 -4.17 6.37
CA ILE A 263 -28.17 -3.66 5.11
C ILE A 263 -27.13 -2.72 4.53
N VAL A 264 -26.77 -2.99 3.29
CA VAL A 264 -25.92 -2.11 2.50
C VAL A 264 -26.68 -1.57 1.32
N GLU A 265 -26.44 -0.30 1.02
CA GLU A 265 -27.08 0.42 -0.08
C GLU A 265 -25.99 1.06 -0.92
N ALA A 266 -26.07 0.88 -2.24
CA ALA A 266 -25.22 1.59 -3.20
C ALA A 266 -26.04 2.20 -4.32
N GLU A 267 -25.70 3.44 -4.63
CA GLU A 267 -26.23 4.28 -5.71
C GLU A 267 -25.07 4.71 -6.63
N PRO A 268 -25.33 4.97 -7.92
CA PRO A 268 -24.34 5.54 -8.83
C PRO A 268 -23.74 6.86 -8.34
#